data_AF-A0A1Q8G2Q1-F1
#
_entry.id   AF-A0A1Q8G2Q1-F1
#
_cell.length_a   1.000
_cell.length_b   1.000
_cell.length_c   1.000
_cell.angle_alpha   90.00
_cell.angle_beta   90.00
_cell.angle_gamma   90.00
#
_symmetry.space_group_name_H-M   'P 1'
#
loop_
_entity.id
_entity.type
_entity.pdbx_description
1 polymer ?
#
loop_
_entity_poly.entity_id
_entity_poly.type
_entity_poly.pdbx_seq_one_letter_code
_entity_poly.pdbx_strand_id
1 'polypeptide(L)'
;MQLPPSRIVRVITFSLLACASAASFGGTLESWKEQCKASPEVVERTGAIVLADIERGMSGMAGTGALPVLGNLAVEEACLSVVASGEVGQPVVVVFAGVSDETRNAVSATGIARLRSFYEREHLAERLATLGINLYSQRSGDKHRDRVYANRAVLAGGVDHQRSFAAVGKNLCVISLRPNSMGSYVENQQPYVWSMLGAVDREAVVESGSAWEFWHEVGHCAPEKVANLLSDTSESGAQLSQWNERKLAGMDSCRPESAAKLWEENVGRKFRHAKSLSDLKGTPDPVAMNRFIHYELIKESLADRFSERVVSARLTGDTLSCKDPNQVEHPWYVLRLAWSVRDPDARYMTWITPWLSNKDESLQHQVLVDAHEGLMTVAAKRLPKPLVMEIQNSRHARPDKHRITDPAGSPVPETVAQWAAWVDATLDNSAQQIGTSGD
;
A
#
# COMPACT_ATOMS: atom_id res chain seq x y z
N MET A 1 33.70 18.89 -56.09
CA MET A 1 32.63 19.45 -55.25
C MET A 1 31.56 18.38 -55.06
N GLN A 2 31.55 17.73 -53.90
CA GLN A 2 30.54 16.74 -53.52
C GLN A 2 29.44 17.44 -52.72
N LEU A 3 28.18 17.23 -53.11
CA LEU A 3 27.02 17.65 -52.33
C LEU A 3 26.75 16.63 -51.21
N PRO A 4 26.26 17.06 -50.03
CA PRO A 4 26.01 16.15 -48.90
C PRO A 4 24.71 15.34 -49.10
N PRO A 5 24.59 14.16 -48.48
CA PRO A 5 23.40 13.34 -48.58
C PRO A 5 22.24 13.93 -47.75
N SER A 6 21.08 13.98 -48.39
CA SER A 6 19.79 14.35 -47.81
C SER A 6 19.42 13.43 -46.64
N ARG A 7 19.10 14.02 -45.49
CA ARG A 7 18.52 13.33 -44.33
C ARG A 7 17.13 12.80 -44.70
N ILE A 8 17.01 11.47 -44.75
CA ILE A 8 15.72 10.78 -44.77
C ILE A 8 15.09 10.96 -43.39
N VAL A 9 14.10 11.84 -43.28
CA VAL A 9 13.18 11.89 -42.15
C VAL A 9 12.32 10.63 -42.24
N ARG A 10 12.64 9.61 -41.43
CA ARG A 10 11.74 8.48 -41.21
C ARG A 10 10.57 9.00 -40.37
N VAL A 11 9.47 9.32 -41.05
CA VAL A 11 8.16 9.39 -40.43
C VAL A 11 7.86 7.96 -39.96
N ILE A 12 8.02 7.71 -38.66
CA ILE A 12 7.51 6.50 -38.02
C ILE A 12 6.00 6.68 -37.99
N THR A 13 5.33 6.21 -39.04
CA THR A 13 3.90 5.94 -39.01
C THR A 13 3.67 4.90 -37.91
N PHE A 14 3.08 5.32 -36.80
CA PHE A 14 2.49 4.46 -35.78
C PHE A 14 1.35 3.66 -36.43
N SER A 15 1.71 2.58 -37.11
CA SER A 15 0.77 1.62 -37.63
C SER A 15 0.07 0.94 -36.45
N LEU A 16 -1.19 1.35 -36.23
CA LEU A 16 -2.29 0.52 -35.75
C LEU A 16 -1.87 -0.66 -34.85
N LEU A 17 -1.77 -0.38 -33.54
CA LEU A 17 -2.17 -1.35 -32.52
C LEU A 17 -3.68 -1.62 -32.69
N ALA A 18 -4.03 -2.37 -33.73
CA ALA A 18 -5.34 -2.99 -33.85
C ALA A 18 -5.39 -4.14 -32.84
N CYS A 19 -5.71 -3.77 -31.60
CA CYS A 19 -5.97 -4.66 -30.48
C CYS A 19 -7.12 -5.61 -30.82
N ALA A 20 -6.80 -6.84 -31.19
CA ALA A 20 -7.77 -7.93 -31.37
C ALA A 20 -8.12 -8.64 -30.04
N SER A 21 -8.09 -7.93 -28.91
CA SER A 21 -8.49 -8.51 -27.60
C SER A 21 -9.12 -7.48 -26.65
N ALA A 22 -10.09 -6.72 -27.16
CA ALA A 22 -10.99 -5.89 -26.33
C ALA A 22 -12.41 -5.96 -26.93
N ALA A 23 -13.07 -7.11 -26.81
CA ALA A 23 -14.45 -7.25 -27.32
C ALA A 23 -15.50 -6.53 -26.44
N SER A 24 -15.11 -5.99 -25.28
CA SER A 24 -16.01 -5.24 -24.37
C SER A 24 -15.78 -3.73 -24.32
N PHE A 25 -14.57 -3.25 -24.63
CA PHE A 25 -14.24 -1.82 -24.59
C PHE A 25 -14.11 -1.26 -26.01
N GLY A 26 -14.74 -0.12 -26.29
CA GLY A 26 -14.65 0.51 -27.61
C GLY A 26 -13.19 0.75 -28.01
N GLY A 27 -12.87 0.61 -29.29
CA GLY A 27 -11.48 0.55 -29.78
C GLY A 27 -10.66 1.85 -29.69
N THR A 28 -11.16 2.92 -29.05
CA THR A 28 -10.48 4.22 -28.93
C THR A 28 -10.22 4.60 -27.46
N LEU A 29 -9.21 5.43 -27.21
CA LEU A 29 -8.86 5.93 -25.88
C LEU A 29 -10.00 6.75 -25.26
N GLU A 30 -10.73 7.51 -26.08
CA GLU A 30 -11.90 8.28 -25.68
C GLU A 30 -13.03 7.35 -25.21
N SER A 31 -13.27 6.24 -25.89
CA SER A 31 -14.28 5.27 -25.47
C SER A 31 -13.93 4.68 -24.11
N TRP A 32 -12.66 4.32 -23.89
CA TRP A 32 -12.18 3.88 -22.59
C TRP A 32 -12.39 4.92 -21.49
N LYS A 33 -12.04 6.18 -21.75
CA LYS A 33 -12.23 7.27 -20.79
C LYS A 33 -13.70 7.41 -20.38
N GLU A 34 -14.61 7.42 -21.35
CA GLU A 34 -16.04 7.58 -21.06
C GLU A 34 -16.61 6.37 -20.34
N GLN A 35 -16.17 5.15 -20.66
CA GLN A 35 -16.55 3.95 -19.91
C GLN A 35 -16.05 3.99 -18.46
N CYS A 36 -14.79 4.37 -18.25
CA CYS A 36 -14.24 4.47 -16.90
C CYS A 36 -14.92 5.57 -16.07
N LYS A 37 -15.31 6.69 -16.70
CA LYS A 37 -16.08 7.75 -16.04
C LYS A 37 -17.51 7.35 -15.70
N ALA A 38 -18.08 6.40 -16.42
CA ALA A 38 -19.44 5.93 -16.19
C ALA A 38 -19.55 5.03 -14.95
N SER A 39 -18.43 4.49 -14.44
CA SER A 39 -18.42 3.72 -13.19
C SER A 39 -18.20 4.63 -11.97
N PRO A 40 -19.18 4.70 -11.04
CA PRO A 40 -19.03 5.42 -9.79
C PRO A 40 -17.83 4.94 -8.97
N GLU A 41 -17.60 3.62 -8.93
CA GLU A 41 -16.50 3.00 -8.18
C GLU A 41 -15.12 3.42 -8.71
N VAL A 42 -15.00 3.56 -10.04
CA VAL A 42 -13.76 4.06 -10.65
C VAL A 42 -13.57 5.54 -10.35
N VAL A 43 -14.62 6.36 -10.48
CA VAL A 43 -14.54 7.80 -10.22
C VAL A 43 -14.26 8.09 -8.74
N GLU A 44 -14.90 7.39 -7.82
CA GLU A 44 -14.66 7.51 -6.37
C GLU A 44 -13.19 7.24 -6.02
N ARG A 45 -12.55 6.28 -6.71
CA ARG A 45 -11.16 5.88 -6.40
C ARG A 45 -10.11 6.71 -7.15
N THR A 46 -10.42 7.12 -8.38
CA THR A 46 -9.42 7.78 -9.26
C THR A 46 -9.58 9.29 -9.33
N GLY A 47 -10.78 9.82 -9.05
CA GLY A 47 -11.14 11.19 -9.34
C GLY A 47 -11.10 11.48 -10.84
N ALA A 48 -10.34 12.50 -11.24
CA ALA A 48 -10.16 12.84 -12.65
C ALA A 48 -9.47 11.72 -13.45
N ILE A 49 -10.14 11.28 -14.54
CA ILE A 49 -9.61 10.32 -15.51
C ILE A 49 -9.08 11.07 -16.74
N VAL A 50 -7.78 10.96 -17.00
CA VAL A 50 -7.10 11.63 -18.12
C VAL A 50 -6.66 10.64 -19.21
N LEU A 51 -6.75 11.06 -20.47
CA LEU A 51 -6.42 10.19 -21.63
C LEU A 51 -4.96 9.72 -21.62
N ALA A 52 -4.06 10.59 -21.16
CA ALA A 52 -2.62 10.27 -21.08
C ALA A 52 -2.33 9.08 -20.15
N ASP A 53 -3.10 8.91 -19.06
CA ASP A 53 -2.94 7.74 -18.18
C ASP A 53 -3.42 6.48 -18.87
N ILE A 54 -4.53 6.57 -19.61
CA ILE A 54 -5.07 5.44 -20.36
C ILE A 54 -4.07 4.98 -21.41
N GLU A 55 -3.54 5.91 -22.19
CA GLU A 55 -2.52 5.63 -23.21
C GLU A 55 -1.26 5.00 -22.60
N ARG A 56 -0.70 5.63 -21.55
CA ARG A 56 0.49 5.10 -20.85
C ARG A 56 0.24 3.74 -20.20
N GLY A 57 -0.93 3.57 -19.59
CA GLY A 57 -1.33 2.33 -18.94
C GLY A 57 -1.46 1.18 -19.91
N MET A 58 -2.16 1.39 -21.04
CA MET A 58 -2.25 0.40 -22.11
C MET A 58 -0.88 0.08 -22.71
N SER A 59 -0.04 1.09 -22.94
CA SER A 59 1.32 0.89 -23.46
C SER A 59 2.18 0.06 -22.50
N GLY A 60 2.15 0.36 -21.20
CA GLY A 60 2.86 -0.40 -20.17
C GLY A 60 2.39 -1.85 -20.10
N MET A 61 1.08 -2.07 -20.08
CA MET A 61 0.47 -3.40 -20.07
C MET A 61 0.78 -4.18 -21.35
N ALA A 62 0.84 -3.53 -22.52
CA ALA A 62 1.25 -4.15 -23.77
C ALA A 62 2.72 -4.58 -23.76
N GLY A 63 3.60 -3.72 -23.22
CA GLY A 63 5.04 -3.97 -23.15
C GLY A 63 5.44 -5.22 -22.37
N THR A 64 4.59 -5.67 -21.43
CA THR A 64 4.81 -6.90 -20.65
C THR A 64 3.91 -8.07 -21.07
N GLY A 65 3.10 -7.89 -22.11
CA GLY A 65 2.13 -8.90 -22.57
C GLY A 65 0.93 -9.08 -21.63
N ALA A 66 0.71 -8.17 -20.68
CA ALA A 66 -0.41 -8.19 -19.74
C ALA A 66 -1.68 -7.55 -20.31
N LEU A 67 -1.63 -6.87 -21.46
CA LEU A 67 -2.79 -6.23 -22.08
C LEU A 67 -4.02 -7.17 -22.27
N PRO A 68 -3.86 -8.44 -22.70
CA PRO A 68 -5.00 -9.35 -22.85
C PRO A 68 -5.73 -9.68 -21.53
N VAL A 69 -5.10 -9.44 -20.38
CA VAL A 69 -5.74 -9.60 -19.06
C VAL A 69 -6.97 -8.69 -18.94
N LEU A 70 -6.89 -7.47 -19.47
CA LEU A 70 -7.96 -6.47 -19.35
C LEU A 70 -9.29 -6.96 -19.92
N GLY A 71 -9.25 -7.75 -21.00
CA GLY A 71 -10.46 -8.31 -21.61
C GLY A 71 -11.17 -9.38 -20.76
N ASN A 72 -10.53 -9.87 -19.71
CA ASN A 72 -11.07 -10.88 -18.78
C ASN A 72 -11.39 -10.31 -17.39
N LEU A 73 -11.20 -8.99 -17.19
CA LEU A 73 -11.55 -8.29 -15.95
C LEU A 73 -12.94 -7.67 -16.05
N ALA A 74 -13.55 -7.37 -14.90
CA ALA A 74 -14.71 -6.49 -14.86
C ALA A 74 -14.32 -5.09 -15.36
N VAL A 75 -15.30 -4.30 -15.80
CA VAL A 75 -15.03 -3.00 -16.43
C VAL A 75 -14.29 -2.07 -15.46
N GLU A 76 -14.71 -2.07 -14.21
CA GLU A 76 -14.18 -1.25 -13.14
C GLU A 76 -12.73 -1.63 -12.83
N GLU A 77 -12.44 -2.93 -12.74
CA GLU A 77 -11.09 -3.46 -12.51
C GLU A 77 -10.15 -3.16 -13.68
N ALA A 78 -10.63 -3.31 -14.92
CA ALA A 78 -9.85 -2.98 -16.10
C ALA A 78 -9.51 -1.47 -16.14
N CYS A 79 -10.49 -0.62 -15.85
CA CYS A 79 -10.31 0.82 -15.75
C CYS A 79 -9.30 1.21 -14.66
N LEU A 80 -9.45 0.67 -13.45
CA LEU A 80 -8.51 0.91 -12.34
C LEU A 80 -7.10 0.41 -12.68
N SER A 81 -6.98 -0.76 -13.32
CA SER A 81 -5.70 -1.33 -13.76
C SER A 81 -4.98 -0.41 -14.74
N VAL A 82 -5.70 0.09 -15.75
CA VAL A 82 -5.13 0.98 -16.77
C VAL A 82 -4.72 2.32 -16.16
N VAL A 83 -5.58 2.94 -15.35
CA VAL A 83 -5.28 4.23 -14.70
C VAL A 83 -4.09 4.10 -13.75
N ALA A 84 -4.06 3.09 -12.89
CA ALA A 84 -2.93 2.81 -12.01
C ALA A 84 -1.65 2.60 -12.81
N SER A 85 -1.70 1.76 -13.86
CA SER A 85 -0.53 1.49 -14.71
C SER A 85 -0.01 2.75 -15.39
N GLY A 86 -0.90 3.65 -15.80
CA GLY A 86 -0.55 4.92 -16.43
C GLY A 86 0.17 5.88 -15.49
N GLU A 87 -0.31 5.98 -14.25
CA GLU A 87 0.29 6.84 -13.22
C GLU A 87 1.70 6.37 -12.85
N VAL A 88 1.83 5.08 -12.46
CA VAL A 88 3.13 4.53 -12.06
C VAL A 88 3.99 4.05 -13.22
N GLY A 89 3.50 4.09 -14.46
CA GLY A 89 4.28 3.75 -15.67
C GLY A 89 4.82 2.32 -15.68
N GLN A 90 4.16 1.42 -14.96
CA GLN A 90 4.47 -0.01 -14.92
C GLN A 90 3.15 -0.80 -14.89
N PRO A 91 3.13 -2.08 -15.28
CA PRO A 91 1.90 -2.85 -15.30
C PRO A 91 1.35 -3.08 -13.89
N VAL A 92 0.13 -2.61 -13.66
CA VAL A 92 -0.64 -2.81 -12.44
C VAL A 92 -1.97 -3.45 -12.81
N VAL A 93 -2.28 -4.59 -12.18
CA VAL A 93 -3.56 -5.29 -12.32
C VAL A 93 -4.34 -5.13 -11.03
N VAL A 94 -5.44 -4.40 -11.09
CA VAL A 94 -6.36 -4.18 -9.98
C VAL A 94 -7.46 -5.24 -10.05
N VAL A 95 -7.74 -5.86 -8.91
CA VAL A 95 -8.75 -6.89 -8.74
C VAL A 95 -9.51 -6.66 -7.45
N PHE A 96 -10.82 -6.85 -7.48
CA PHE A 96 -11.62 -6.82 -6.26
C PHE A 96 -11.45 -8.12 -5.47
N ALA A 97 -11.11 -7.95 -4.20
CA ALA A 97 -11.05 -8.98 -3.19
C ALA A 97 -12.43 -9.58 -2.97
N GLY A 98 -12.50 -10.89 -3.06
CA GLY A 98 -13.74 -11.63 -2.87
C GLY A 98 -13.47 -13.09 -2.57
N VAL A 99 -14.45 -13.72 -1.95
CA VAL A 99 -14.50 -15.17 -1.76
C VAL A 99 -15.50 -15.72 -2.77
N SER A 100 -15.20 -16.85 -3.43
CA SER A 100 -16.13 -17.40 -4.42
C SER A 100 -17.46 -17.79 -3.77
N ASP A 101 -18.49 -17.87 -4.60
CA ASP A 101 -19.82 -18.30 -4.17
C ASP A 101 -19.77 -19.73 -3.59
N GLU A 102 -18.95 -20.62 -4.15
CA GLU A 102 -18.78 -21.98 -3.62
C GLU A 102 -18.26 -21.96 -2.18
N THR A 103 -17.29 -21.11 -1.87
CA THR A 103 -16.76 -21.01 -0.50
C THR A 103 -17.71 -20.29 0.43
N ARG A 104 -18.44 -19.27 -0.07
CA ARG A 104 -19.55 -18.63 0.67
C ARG A 104 -20.66 -19.61 1.02
N ASN A 105 -20.92 -20.58 0.16
CA ASN A 105 -21.95 -21.61 0.38
C ASN A 105 -21.44 -22.78 1.23
N ALA A 106 -20.15 -23.12 1.15
CA ALA A 106 -19.57 -24.28 1.84
C ALA A 106 -19.08 -23.98 3.26
N VAL A 107 -18.72 -22.73 3.56
CA VAL A 107 -18.14 -22.32 4.85
C VAL A 107 -19.11 -21.36 5.54
N SER A 108 -19.34 -21.55 6.84
CA SER A 108 -20.19 -20.64 7.61
C SER A 108 -19.64 -19.21 7.53
N ALA A 109 -20.53 -18.21 7.54
CA ALA A 109 -20.15 -16.80 7.51
C ALA A 109 -19.14 -16.45 8.61
N THR A 110 -19.28 -17.06 9.80
CA THR A 110 -18.34 -16.93 10.92
C THR A 110 -16.96 -17.54 10.60
N GLY A 111 -16.92 -18.69 9.92
CA GLY A 111 -15.67 -19.31 9.47
C GLY A 111 -14.95 -18.48 8.41
N ILE A 112 -15.69 -17.91 7.46
CA ILE A 112 -15.16 -16.99 6.45
C ILE A 112 -14.66 -15.72 7.12
N ALA A 113 -15.38 -15.14 8.08
CA ALA A 113 -14.92 -13.95 8.81
C ALA A 113 -13.61 -14.21 9.55
N ARG A 114 -13.45 -15.37 10.19
CA ARG A 114 -12.25 -15.74 10.96
C ARG A 114 -11.02 -16.03 10.09
N LEU A 115 -11.21 -16.61 8.91
CA LEU A 115 -10.13 -17.02 7.99
C LEU A 115 -10.16 -16.22 6.68
N ARG A 116 -10.72 -15.02 6.72
CA ARG A 116 -11.05 -14.24 5.53
C ARG A 116 -9.84 -14.01 4.64
N SER A 117 -8.74 -13.54 5.23
CA SER A 117 -7.50 -13.24 4.53
C SER A 117 -6.92 -14.47 3.83
N PHE A 118 -7.05 -15.65 4.43
CA PHE A 118 -6.64 -16.90 3.79
C PHE A 118 -7.49 -17.20 2.57
N TYR A 119 -8.81 -17.24 2.70
CA TYR A 119 -9.70 -17.58 1.58
C TYR A 119 -9.59 -16.57 0.44
N GLU A 120 -9.53 -15.27 0.74
CA GLU A 120 -9.42 -14.25 -0.30
C GLU A 120 -8.12 -14.36 -1.10
N ARG A 121 -7.01 -14.69 -0.43
CA ARG A 121 -5.74 -14.90 -1.13
C ARG A 121 -5.71 -16.18 -1.95
N GLU A 122 -6.34 -17.24 -1.45
CA GLU A 122 -6.47 -18.49 -2.19
C GLU A 122 -7.31 -18.29 -3.46
N HIS A 123 -8.46 -17.64 -3.31
CA HIS A 123 -9.32 -17.27 -4.43
C HIS A 123 -8.63 -16.34 -5.41
N LEU A 124 -7.91 -15.35 -4.90
CA LEU A 124 -7.14 -14.44 -5.74
C LEU A 124 -6.03 -15.16 -6.49
N ALA A 125 -5.30 -16.08 -5.85
CA ALA A 125 -4.25 -16.88 -6.51
C ALA A 125 -4.82 -17.68 -7.69
N GLU A 126 -5.98 -18.31 -7.49
CA GLU A 126 -6.71 -19.07 -8.51
C GLU A 126 -7.17 -18.16 -9.65
N ARG A 127 -7.75 -17.01 -9.30
CA ARG A 127 -8.23 -16.02 -10.26
C ARG A 127 -7.09 -15.47 -11.13
N LEU A 128 -5.96 -15.11 -10.51
CA LEU A 128 -4.78 -14.64 -11.24
C LEU A 128 -4.25 -15.72 -12.20
N ALA A 129 -4.23 -16.99 -11.78
CA ALA A 129 -3.81 -18.09 -12.64
C ALA A 129 -4.72 -18.26 -13.87
N THR A 130 -6.04 -18.15 -13.68
CA THR A 130 -7.05 -18.15 -14.75
C THR A 130 -6.86 -16.96 -15.71
N LEU A 131 -6.51 -15.78 -15.19
CA LEU A 131 -6.15 -14.61 -16.00
C LEU A 131 -4.81 -14.75 -16.73
N GLY A 132 -4.09 -15.85 -16.52
CA GLY A 132 -2.78 -16.07 -17.12
C GLY A 132 -1.63 -15.34 -16.40
N ILE A 133 -1.91 -14.72 -15.26
CA ILE A 133 -0.91 -14.01 -14.46
C ILE A 133 -0.07 -15.01 -13.66
N ASN A 134 1.25 -14.83 -13.76
CA ASN A 134 2.21 -15.48 -12.87
C ASN A 134 3.11 -14.41 -12.23
N LEU A 135 2.87 -14.10 -10.96
CA LEU A 135 3.64 -13.12 -10.20
C LEU A 135 5.12 -13.51 -10.01
N TYR A 136 5.42 -14.81 -10.11
CA TYR A 136 6.77 -15.35 -9.93
C TYR A 136 7.11 -16.39 -11.02
N SER A 137 7.17 -15.93 -12.28
CA SER A 137 7.56 -16.79 -13.40
C SER A 137 9.07 -17.01 -13.43
N GLN A 138 9.49 -18.29 -13.33
CA GLN A 138 10.85 -18.72 -13.65
C GLN A 138 10.97 -19.33 -15.06
N ARG A 139 9.85 -19.67 -15.71
CA ARG A 139 9.81 -20.30 -17.03
C ARG A 139 8.59 -19.87 -17.85
N SER A 140 8.72 -19.86 -19.18
CA SER A 140 7.59 -19.70 -20.10
C SER A 140 6.78 -21.01 -20.20
N GLY A 141 5.44 -20.92 -20.16
CA GLY A 141 4.56 -22.07 -20.37
C GLY A 141 4.08 -22.77 -19.09
N ASP A 142 4.13 -22.11 -17.94
CA ASP A 142 3.68 -22.67 -16.66
C ASP A 142 2.22 -23.14 -16.73
N LYS A 143 1.95 -24.35 -16.22
CA LYS A 143 0.60 -24.91 -16.12
C LYS A 143 -0.22 -24.09 -15.14
N HIS A 144 -1.56 -24.11 -15.27
CA HIS A 144 -2.48 -23.42 -14.35
C HIS A 144 -2.12 -23.64 -12.88
N ARG A 145 -1.97 -24.90 -12.47
CA ARG A 145 -1.59 -25.29 -11.11
C ARG A 145 -0.28 -24.64 -10.61
N ASP A 146 0.71 -24.51 -11.48
CA ASP A 146 2.01 -23.92 -11.11
C ASP A 146 1.86 -22.41 -10.89
N ARG A 147 1.02 -21.73 -11.69
CA ARG A 147 0.69 -20.32 -11.51
C ARG A 147 -0.06 -20.09 -10.20
N VAL A 148 -1.02 -20.94 -9.86
CA VAL A 148 -1.74 -20.88 -8.57
C VAL A 148 -0.75 -20.92 -7.41
N TYR A 149 0.18 -21.87 -7.41
CA TYR A 149 1.19 -21.97 -6.35
C TYR A 149 2.14 -20.77 -6.31
N ALA A 150 2.59 -20.29 -7.47
CA ALA A 150 3.47 -19.11 -7.55
C ALA A 150 2.76 -17.85 -7.04
N ASN A 151 1.53 -17.62 -7.48
CA ASN A 151 0.71 -16.49 -7.04
C ASN A 151 0.44 -16.59 -5.53
N ARG A 152 0.05 -17.76 -5.02
CA ARG A 152 -0.15 -18.00 -3.59
C ARG A 152 1.10 -17.64 -2.77
N ALA A 153 2.29 -18.04 -3.24
CA ALA A 153 3.53 -17.74 -2.53
C ALA A 153 3.82 -16.23 -2.44
N VAL A 154 3.53 -15.47 -3.50
CA VAL A 154 3.68 -14.01 -3.49
C VAL A 154 2.61 -13.35 -2.62
N LEU A 155 1.35 -13.75 -2.77
CA LEU A 155 0.21 -13.22 -2.01
C LEU A 155 0.28 -13.54 -0.51
N ALA A 156 0.91 -14.65 -0.13
CA ALA A 156 1.18 -14.98 1.28
C ALA A 156 2.10 -13.96 1.96
N GLY A 157 2.89 -13.21 1.18
CA GLY A 157 3.77 -12.15 1.68
C GLY A 157 3.06 -10.84 2.07
N GLY A 158 1.81 -10.61 1.63
CA GLY A 158 1.00 -9.52 2.15
C GLY A 158 0.69 -9.78 3.63
N VAL A 159 0.62 -8.78 4.50
CA VAL A 159 0.31 -9.02 5.92
C VAL A 159 -1.21 -9.14 6.10
N ASP A 160 -1.67 -9.95 7.06
CA ASP A 160 -3.09 -10.32 7.30
C ASP A 160 -4.06 -9.17 7.64
N HIS A 161 -3.61 -7.93 7.62
CA HIS A 161 -4.25 -6.81 8.32
C HIS A 161 -4.90 -5.75 7.43
N GLN A 162 -4.74 -5.85 6.11
CA GLN A 162 -5.15 -4.77 5.24
C GLN A 162 -6.37 -5.16 4.41
N ARG A 163 -7.38 -4.29 4.47
CA ARG A 163 -8.61 -4.32 3.65
C ARG A 163 -8.27 -4.46 2.16
N SER A 164 -7.18 -3.84 1.75
CA SER A 164 -6.56 -3.84 0.43
C SER A 164 -5.07 -4.19 0.56
N PHE A 165 -4.41 -4.60 -0.52
CA PHE A 165 -2.95 -4.77 -0.52
C PHE A 165 -2.40 -4.80 -1.93
N ALA A 166 -1.13 -4.42 -2.08
CA ALA A 166 -0.34 -4.60 -3.28
C ALA A 166 0.60 -5.81 -3.18
N ALA A 167 0.71 -6.56 -4.27
CA ALA A 167 1.60 -7.70 -4.43
C ALA A 167 2.48 -7.47 -5.67
N VAL A 168 3.73 -7.11 -5.42
CA VAL A 168 4.70 -6.81 -6.49
C VAL A 168 5.32 -8.12 -7.00
N GLY A 169 4.99 -8.48 -8.24
CA GLY A 169 5.64 -9.56 -8.98
C GLY A 169 6.84 -9.05 -9.79
N LYS A 170 7.44 -9.95 -10.58
CA LYS A 170 8.63 -9.60 -11.38
C LYS A 170 8.36 -8.58 -12.48
N ASN A 171 7.24 -8.72 -13.18
CA ASN A 171 6.90 -7.93 -14.38
C ASN A 171 5.60 -7.12 -14.25
N LEU A 172 4.86 -7.31 -13.15
CA LEU A 172 3.60 -6.64 -12.89
C LEU A 172 3.35 -6.60 -11.38
N CYS A 173 2.58 -5.61 -10.95
CA CYS A 173 2.01 -5.54 -9.61
C CYS A 173 0.53 -5.94 -9.65
N VAL A 174 0.05 -6.65 -8.64
CA VAL A 174 -1.39 -6.87 -8.44
C VAL A 174 -1.84 -6.06 -7.23
N ILE A 175 -2.94 -5.33 -7.36
CA ILE A 175 -3.61 -4.67 -6.24
C ILE A 175 -4.94 -5.36 -5.98
N SER A 176 -5.14 -5.78 -4.74
CA SER A 176 -6.40 -6.31 -4.25
C SER A 176 -7.14 -5.21 -3.49
N LEU A 177 -8.36 -4.84 -3.91
CA LEU A 177 -9.21 -3.83 -3.25
C LEU A 177 -10.53 -4.43 -2.80
N ARG A 178 -11.20 -3.87 -1.79
CA ARG A 178 -12.62 -4.23 -1.58
C ARG A 178 -13.54 -3.41 -2.48
N PRO A 179 -14.69 -3.98 -2.88
CA PRO A 179 -15.69 -3.25 -3.65
C PRO A 179 -16.48 -2.23 -2.81
N ASN A 180 -16.64 -2.44 -1.49
CA ASN A 180 -17.32 -1.45 -0.64
C ASN A 180 -16.46 -0.18 -0.48
N SER A 181 -17.05 0.95 -0.09
CA SER A 181 -16.30 2.18 0.17
C SER A 181 -15.48 2.09 1.47
N MET A 182 -14.44 2.91 1.61
CA MET A 182 -13.63 2.94 2.84
C MET A 182 -14.46 3.43 4.04
N GLY A 183 -15.22 4.52 3.90
CA GLY A 183 -16.07 5.03 4.98
C GLY A 183 -17.04 3.99 5.54
N SER A 184 -17.79 3.29 4.67
CA SER A 184 -18.70 2.23 5.08
C SER A 184 -17.95 1.06 5.75
N TYR A 185 -16.75 0.72 5.28
CA TYR A 185 -15.94 -0.32 5.93
C TYR A 185 -15.52 0.09 7.34
N VAL A 186 -14.95 1.29 7.52
CA VAL A 186 -14.45 1.75 8.82
C VAL A 186 -15.60 1.86 9.82
N GLU A 187 -16.72 2.45 9.42
CA GLU A 187 -17.91 2.58 10.26
C GLU A 187 -18.45 1.22 10.73
N ASN A 188 -18.64 0.28 9.81
CA ASN A 188 -19.32 -0.98 10.11
C ASN A 188 -18.40 -2.07 10.66
N GLN A 189 -17.13 -2.10 10.26
CA GLN A 189 -16.19 -3.16 10.60
C GLN A 189 -15.18 -2.73 11.68
N GLN A 190 -14.98 -1.43 11.88
CA GLN A 190 -14.00 -0.89 12.82
C GLN A 190 -14.62 0.25 13.66
N PRO A 191 -15.72 -0.02 14.40
CA PRO A 191 -16.49 1.02 15.08
C PRO A 191 -15.66 1.81 16.11
N TYR A 192 -14.63 1.20 16.71
CA TYR A 192 -13.74 1.90 17.64
C TYR A 192 -12.84 2.92 16.94
N VAL A 193 -12.32 2.57 15.76
CA VAL A 193 -11.56 3.51 14.91
C VAL A 193 -12.49 4.65 14.50
N TRP A 194 -13.68 4.32 14.00
CA TRP A 194 -14.70 5.32 13.62
C TRP A 194 -15.05 6.26 14.77
N SER A 195 -15.18 5.73 16.00
CA SER A 195 -15.51 6.52 17.19
C SER A 195 -14.42 7.52 17.59
N MET A 196 -13.16 7.29 17.20
CA MET A 196 -12.04 8.20 17.47
C MET A 196 -11.95 9.37 16.49
N LEU A 197 -12.68 9.31 15.37
CA LEU A 197 -12.69 10.37 14.36
C LEU A 197 -13.79 11.39 14.67
N GLY A 198 -13.48 12.67 14.47
CA GLY A 198 -14.45 13.78 14.46
C GLY A 198 -15.39 13.76 13.26
N ALA A 199 -16.37 14.68 13.26
CA ALA A 199 -17.33 14.77 12.17
C ALA A 199 -16.66 15.12 10.83
N VAL A 200 -15.74 16.09 10.84
CA VAL A 200 -14.97 16.51 9.65
C VAL A 200 -14.13 15.36 9.10
N ASP A 201 -13.38 14.66 9.96
CA ASP A 201 -12.57 13.52 9.52
C ASP A 201 -13.41 12.36 8.98
N ARG A 202 -14.57 12.08 9.61
CA ARG A 202 -15.51 11.06 9.12
C ARG A 202 -16.06 11.42 7.73
N GLU A 203 -16.45 12.67 7.53
CA GLU A 203 -16.93 13.16 6.24
C GLU A 203 -15.83 13.01 5.17
N ALA A 204 -14.60 13.43 5.49
CA ALA A 204 -13.47 13.28 4.58
C ALA A 204 -13.13 11.81 4.26
N VAL A 205 -13.26 10.89 5.23
CA VAL A 205 -13.07 9.44 5.00
C VAL A 205 -14.20 8.85 4.14
N VAL A 206 -15.43 9.34 4.27
CA VAL A 206 -16.55 8.94 3.41
C VAL A 206 -16.35 9.43 1.98
N GLU A 207 -15.90 10.67 1.81
CA GLU A 207 -15.72 11.30 0.50
C GLU A 207 -14.48 10.78 -0.23
N SER A 208 -13.33 10.71 0.45
CA SER A 208 -12.02 10.48 -0.19
C SER A 208 -11.31 9.20 0.25
N GLY A 209 -11.84 8.47 1.25
CA GLY A 209 -11.14 7.32 1.83
C GLY A 209 -10.85 6.19 0.83
N SER A 210 -11.75 5.93 -0.11
CA SER A 210 -11.53 4.92 -1.16
C SER A 210 -10.47 5.34 -2.17
N ALA A 211 -10.34 6.64 -2.44
CA ALA A 211 -9.28 7.19 -3.28
C ALA A 211 -7.93 7.11 -2.57
N TRP A 212 -7.88 7.48 -1.27
CA TRP A 212 -6.65 7.39 -0.49
C TRP A 212 -6.13 5.96 -0.44
N GLU A 213 -7.01 5.00 -0.19
CA GLU A 213 -6.66 3.59 -0.22
C GLU A 213 -6.13 3.16 -1.58
N PHE A 214 -6.86 3.48 -2.66
CA PHE A 214 -6.48 3.05 -4.00
C PHE A 214 -5.09 3.54 -4.38
N TRP A 215 -4.85 4.85 -4.24
CA TRP A 215 -3.56 5.43 -4.60
C TRP A 215 -2.44 5.02 -3.64
N HIS A 216 -2.75 4.73 -2.38
CA HIS A 216 -1.78 4.15 -1.45
C HIS A 216 -1.27 2.79 -1.97
N GLU A 217 -2.17 1.89 -2.37
CA GLU A 217 -1.76 0.59 -2.93
C GLU A 217 -1.03 0.72 -4.28
N VAL A 218 -1.42 1.69 -5.11
CA VAL A 218 -0.66 2.04 -6.32
C VAL A 218 0.75 2.51 -5.96
N GLY A 219 0.92 3.25 -4.87
CA GLY A 219 2.20 3.68 -4.34
C GLY A 219 3.13 2.51 -4.01
N HIS A 220 2.59 1.45 -3.42
CA HIS A 220 3.34 0.22 -3.10
C HIS A 220 3.81 -0.55 -4.33
N CYS A 221 3.15 -0.37 -5.47
CA CYS A 221 3.55 -1.05 -6.69
C CYS A 221 4.89 -0.53 -7.23
N ALA A 222 5.17 0.78 -7.12
CA ALA A 222 6.35 1.41 -7.72
C ALA A 222 7.11 2.34 -6.74
N PRO A 223 7.62 1.82 -5.60
CA PRO A 223 8.14 2.66 -4.52
C PRO A 223 9.31 3.54 -4.95
N GLU A 224 10.18 3.08 -5.85
CA GLU A 224 11.31 3.87 -6.37
C GLU A 224 10.87 5.01 -7.29
N LYS A 225 9.82 4.80 -8.09
CA LYS A 225 9.27 5.86 -8.94
C LYS A 225 8.49 6.86 -8.11
N VAL A 226 7.68 6.39 -7.18
CA VAL A 226 6.96 7.21 -6.20
C VAL A 226 7.95 8.09 -5.44
N ALA A 227 9.06 7.50 -5.02
CA ALA A 227 10.15 8.22 -4.38
C ALA A 227 10.66 9.39 -5.23
N ASN A 228 10.99 9.13 -6.51
CA ASN A 228 11.45 10.16 -7.44
C ASN A 228 10.37 11.22 -7.72
N LEU A 229 9.11 10.80 -7.83
CA LEU A 229 7.99 11.71 -8.04
C LEU A 229 7.81 12.68 -6.87
N LEU A 230 8.05 12.23 -5.64
CA LEU A 230 7.94 13.04 -4.42
C LEU A 230 9.23 13.84 -4.12
N SER A 231 10.36 13.50 -4.76
CA SER A 231 11.63 14.17 -4.52
C SER A 231 11.74 15.56 -5.14
N ASP A 232 10.99 15.81 -6.21
CA ASP A 232 10.95 17.12 -6.86
C ASP A 232 10.19 18.18 -6.05
N THR A 233 9.55 17.80 -4.92
CA THR A 233 8.62 18.69 -4.20
C THR A 233 8.70 18.66 -2.66
N SER A 234 9.65 17.97 -1.99
CA SER A 234 9.71 17.98 -0.51
C SER A 234 11.07 17.59 0.13
N GLU A 235 11.31 18.02 1.39
CA GLU A 235 12.46 17.58 2.24
C GLU A 235 12.56 16.06 2.42
N SER A 236 11.44 15.35 2.31
CA SER A 236 11.39 13.88 2.37
C SER A 236 11.97 13.24 1.11
N GLY A 237 11.98 13.97 0.01
CA GLY A 237 12.73 13.67 -1.21
C GLY A 237 14.25 13.61 -1.03
N ALA A 238 14.79 14.48 -0.18
CA ALA A 238 16.21 14.51 0.14
C ALA A 238 16.60 13.33 1.05
N GLN A 239 15.76 12.94 2.00
CA GLN A 239 15.94 11.70 2.79
C GLN A 239 15.87 10.46 1.92
N LEU A 240 15.01 10.45 0.92
CA LEU A 240 14.89 9.40 -0.07
C LEU A 240 16.05 9.35 -1.05
N SER A 241 16.59 10.50 -1.48
CA SER A 241 17.80 10.53 -2.30
C SER A 241 19.01 10.09 -1.49
N GLN A 242 19.16 10.55 -0.24
CA GLN A 242 20.19 10.06 0.67
C GLN A 242 20.00 8.59 1.05
N TRP A 243 18.77 8.05 1.09
CA TRP A 243 18.55 6.62 1.31
C TRP A 243 18.71 5.82 0.02
N ASN A 244 18.29 6.31 -1.15
CA ASN A 244 18.64 5.68 -2.43
C ASN A 244 20.16 5.67 -2.61
N GLU A 245 20.86 6.74 -2.26
CA GLU A 245 22.33 6.80 -2.24
C GLU A 245 22.94 5.90 -1.17
N ARG A 246 22.38 5.82 0.05
CA ARG A 246 22.87 4.88 1.09
C ARG A 246 22.49 3.41 0.82
N LYS A 247 21.40 3.16 0.09
CA LYS A 247 20.96 1.86 -0.42
C LYS A 247 21.87 1.45 -1.56
N LEU A 248 22.13 2.34 -2.52
CA LEU A 248 23.05 2.15 -3.64
C LEU A 248 24.50 2.02 -3.16
N ALA A 249 24.97 2.88 -2.25
CA ALA A 249 26.28 2.76 -1.61
C ALA A 249 26.37 1.55 -0.68
N GLY A 250 25.27 1.14 -0.03
CA GLY A 250 25.14 -0.12 0.71
C GLY A 250 25.15 -1.35 -0.21
N MET A 251 24.67 -1.20 -1.45
CA MET A 251 24.68 -2.20 -2.52
C MET A 251 26.02 -2.23 -3.28
N ASP A 252 26.76 -1.11 -3.34
CA ASP A 252 28.09 -1.02 -3.94
C ASP A 252 29.19 -1.43 -2.97
N SER A 253 29.03 -1.15 -1.66
CA SER A 253 29.94 -1.62 -0.61
C SER A 253 29.79 -3.11 -0.32
N CYS A 254 28.73 -3.75 -0.82
CA CYS A 254 28.53 -5.19 -0.77
C CYS A 254 28.23 -5.71 -2.18
N ARG A 255 29.27 -6.10 -2.93
CA ARG A 255 29.23 -6.64 -4.31
C ARG A 255 27.81 -7.03 -4.81
N PRO A 256 27.32 -6.45 -5.94
CA PRO A 256 25.92 -6.42 -6.38
C PRO A 256 25.16 -7.75 -6.36
N GLU A 257 25.85 -8.87 -6.56
CA GLU A 257 25.22 -10.20 -6.65
C GLU A 257 24.93 -10.86 -5.29
N SER A 258 25.35 -10.24 -4.19
CA SER A 258 25.33 -10.88 -2.87
C SER A 258 24.47 -10.18 -1.82
N ALA A 259 24.31 -8.86 -1.80
CA ALA A 259 23.58 -8.17 -0.72
C ALA A 259 22.05 -8.19 -0.86
N ALA A 260 21.52 -7.89 -2.05
CA ALA A 260 20.09 -8.05 -2.35
C ALA A 260 19.68 -9.53 -2.26
N LYS A 261 20.58 -10.42 -2.69
CA LYS A 261 20.44 -11.88 -2.55
C LYS A 261 20.56 -12.32 -1.08
N LEU A 262 21.47 -11.78 -0.27
CA LEU A 262 21.55 -12.04 1.18
C LEU A 262 20.37 -11.43 1.94
N TRP A 263 19.80 -10.30 1.51
CA TRP A 263 18.63 -9.68 2.12
C TRP A 263 17.37 -10.47 1.77
N GLU A 264 17.20 -10.88 0.50
CA GLU A 264 16.18 -11.85 0.10
C GLU A 264 16.39 -13.23 0.73
N GLU A 265 17.62 -13.70 0.94
CA GLU A 265 17.92 -15.00 1.55
C GLU A 265 17.87 -14.99 3.10
N ASN A 266 18.21 -13.88 3.76
CA ASN A 266 18.23 -13.77 5.24
C ASN A 266 17.01 -13.08 5.84
N VAL A 267 16.38 -12.13 5.16
CA VAL A 267 15.19 -11.41 5.64
C VAL A 267 13.97 -11.89 4.87
N GLY A 268 14.04 -11.92 3.54
CA GLY A 268 12.95 -12.36 2.67
C GLY A 268 12.55 -13.83 2.81
N ARG A 269 13.51 -14.77 2.84
CA ARG A 269 13.24 -16.22 2.90
C ARG A 269 13.08 -16.75 4.32
N LYS A 270 13.90 -16.28 5.27
CA LYS A 270 13.82 -16.76 6.67
C LYS A 270 12.56 -16.24 7.37
N PHE A 271 12.10 -15.01 7.13
CA PHE A 271 10.92 -14.47 7.80
C PHE A 271 9.60 -14.88 7.12
N ARG A 272 9.57 -15.03 5.79
CA ARG A 272 8.36 -15.52 5.08
C ARG A 272 8.08 -17.02 5.28
N HIS A 273 9.05 -17.79 5.81
CA HIS A 273 8.92 -19.24 5.98
C HIS A 273 9.18 -19.76 7.39
N ALA A 274 9.61 -18.92 8.35
CA ALA A 274 9.70 -19.33 9.74
C ALA A 274 8.30 -19.52 10.33
N LYS A 275 8.00 -20.74 10.76
CA LYS A 275 6.75 -21.10 11.44
C LYS A 275 6.91 -21.11 12.96
N SER A 276 8.15 -21.10 13.44
CA SER A 276 8.55 -21.17 14.85
C SER A 276 9.87 -20.44 15.12
N LEU A 277 10.11 -20.06 16.38
CA LEU A 277 11.37 -19.44 16.84
C LEU A 277 12.61 -20.30 16.56
N SER A 278 12.47 -21.63 16.54
CA SER A 278 13.53 -22.57 16.21
C SER A 278 13.95 -22.54 14.74
N ASP A 279 13.08 -22.11 13.83
CA ASP A 279 13.36 -22.05 12.38
C ASP A 279 14.36 -20.94 12.01
N LEU A 280 14.57 -19.99 12.92
CA LEU A 280 15.43 -18.82 12.69
C LEU A 280 16.89 -19.03 13.10
N LYS A 281 17.25 -20.17 13.73
CA LYS A 281 18.61 -20.52 14.19
C LYS A 281 19.43 -19.30 14.66
N GLY A 282 19.02 -18.69 15.78
CA GLY A 282 19.77 -17.61 16.44
C GLY A 282 18.85 -16.59 17.10
N THR A 283 19.38 -15.86 18.09
CA THR A 283 18.71 -14.65 18.60
C THR A 283 18.80 -13.59 17.50
N PRO A 284 17.68 -13.13 16.96
CA PRO A 284 17.65 -12.07 15.96
C PRO A 284 18.26 -10.80 16.55
N ASP A 285 19.15 -10.16 15.81
CA ASP A 285 19.74 -8.89 16.19
C ASP A 285 18.65 -7.81 16.31
N PRO A 286 18.43 -7.22 17.50
CA PRO A 286 17.46 -6.13 17.69
C PRO A 286 17.68 -4.97 16.71
N VAL A 287 18.93 -4.66 16.37
CA VAL A 287 19.27 -3.58 15.42
C VAL A 287 18.72 -3.90 14.03
N ALA A 288 18.86 -5.14 13.57
CA ALA A 288 18.34 -5.58 12.28
C ALA A 288 16.79 -5.54 12.23
N MET A 289 16.11 -5.81 13.35
CA MET A 289 14.64 -5.76 13.42
C MET A 289 14.12 -4.32 13.40
N ASN A 290 14.77 -3.42 14.13
CA ASN A 290 14.43 -2.01 14.10
C ASN A 290 14.64 -1.38 12.72
N ARG A 291 15.71 -1.78 12.01
CA ARG A 291 15.93 -1.39 10.60
C ARG A 291 14.83 -1.87 9.68
N PHE A 292 14.31 -3.09 9.88
CA PHE A 292 13.18 -3.61 9.12
C PHE A 292 11.90 -2.81 9.38
N ILE A 293 11.58 -2.55 10.64
CA ILE A 293 10.42 -1.72 11.02
C ILE A 293 10.50 -0.35 10.36
N HIS A 294 11.66 0.30 10.46
CA HIS A 294 11.86 1.62 9.87
C HIS A 294 11.74 1.59 8.34
N TYR A 295 12.26 0.55 7.68
CA TYR A 295 12.12 0.39 6.24
C TYR A 295 10.66 0.24 5.79
N GLU A 296 9.88 -0.61 6.46
CA GLU A 296 8.44 -0.77 6.15
C GLU A 296 7.67 0.52 6.45
N LEU A 297 7.97 1.21 7.55
CA LEU A 297 7.39 2.51 7.85
C LEU A 297 7.64 3.56 6.76
N ILE A 298 8.85 3.61 6.22
CA ILE A 298 9.18 4.51 5.10
C ILE A 298 8.35 4.15 3.87
N LYS A 299 8.24 2.86 3.52
CA LYS A 299 7.43 2.43 2.37
C LYS A 299 5.97 2.84 2.52
N GLU A 300 5.37 2.55 3.67
CA GLU A 300 3.99 2.92 3.98
C GLU A 300 3.80 4.44 3.94
N SER A 301 4.76 5.21 4.46
CA SER A 301 4.71 6.68 4.44
C SER A 301 4.85 7.26 3.03
N LEU A 302 5.65 6.63 2.16
CA LEU A 302 5.74 7.02 0.75
C LEU A 302 4.44 6.76 0.00
N ALA A 303 3.83 5.60 0.24
CA ALA A 303 2.54 5.24 -0.33
C ALA A 303 1.45 6.22 0.14
N ASP A 304 1.42 6.59 1.42
CA ASP A 304 0.50 7.60 1.96
C ASP A 304 0.70 8.97 1.30
N ARG A 305 1.94 9.48 1.23
CA ARG A 305 2.21 10.79 0.62
C ARG A 305 1.93 10.83 -0.88
N PHE A 306 2.21 9.74 -1.57
CA PHE A 306 1.84 9.60 -2.98
C PHE A 306 0.33 9.67 -3.15
N SER A 307 -0.39 8.92 -2.31
CA SER A 307 -1.83 8.92 -2.29
C SER A 307 -2.41 10.32 -2.08
N GLU A 308 -1.95 11.02 -1.05
CA GLU A 308 -2.34 12.39 -0.76
C GLU A 308 -2.11 13.32 -1.95
N ARG A 309 -0.93 13.27 -2.56
CA ARG A 309 -0.60 14.09 -3.73
C ARG A 309 -1.58 13.84 -4.87
N VAL A 310 -1.82 12.57 -5.20
CA VAL A 310 -2.65 12.22 -6.34
C VAL A 310 -4.12 12.57 -6.07
N VAL A 311 -4.63 12.29 -4.87
CA VAL A 311 -5.99 12.67 -4.46
C VAL A 311 -6.17 14.18 -4.50
N SER A 312 -5.25 14.95 -3.91
CA SER A 312 -5.26 16.41 -3.98
C SER A 312 -5.32 16.93 -5.42
N ALA A 313 -4.49 16.36 -6.31
CA ALA A 313 -4.45 16.78 -7.71
C ALA A 313 -5.70 16.38 -8.52
N ARG A 314 -6.41 15.32 -8.12
CA ARG A 314 -7.49 14.71 -8.92
C ARG A 314 -8.90 14.93 -8.38
N LEU A 315 -9.05 15.24 -7.09
CA LEU A 315 -10.35 15.34 -6.41
C LEU A 315 -10.58 16.73 -5.82
N THR A 316 -9.64 17.26 -5.02
CA THR A 316 -9.90 18.48 -4.24
C THR A 316 -9.38 19.75 -4.91
N GLY A 317 -8.34 19.66 -5.75
CA GLY A 317 -7.67 20.83 -6.33
C GLY A 317 -6.82 21.62 -5.33
N ASP A 318 -6.81 21.21 -4.06
CA ASP A 318 -6.02 21.84 -3.01
C ASP A 318 -4.58 21.36 -3.04
N THR A 319 -3.62 22.29 -2.95
CA THR A 319 -2.22 21.93 -2.74
C THR A 319 -2.01 21.49 -1.29
N LEU A 320 -1.41 20.31 -1.10
CA LEU A 320 -0.94 19.82 0.21
C LEU A 320 -0.13 20.92 0.91
N SER A 321 -0.69 21.52 1.96
CA SER A 321 0.06 22.40 2.85
C SER A 321 0.26 21.70 4.18
N CYS A 322 1.40 21.03 4.36
CA CYS A 322 1.87 20.69 5.71
C CYS A 322 2.27 22.02 6.39
N LYS A 323 1.34 22.68 7.08
CA LYS A 323 1.60 23.98 7.70
C LYS A 323 2.36 23.84 9.04
N ASP A 324 2.24 22.69 9.71
CA ASP A 324 2.98 22.36 10.93
C ASP A 324 3.50 20.90 10.89
N PRO A 325 4.83 20.67 10.93
CA PRO A 325 5.40 19.33 10.96
C PRO A 325 5.14 18.57 12.27
N ASN A 326 4.60 19.23 13.30
CA ASN A 326 4.28 18.62 14.60
C ASN A 326 2.79 18.31 14.79
N GLN A 327 1.98 18.46 13.73
CA GLN A 327 0.55 18.17 13.80
C GLN A 327 0.14 17.18 12.70
N VAL A 328 -0.79 16.31 13.07
CA VAL A 328 -1.50 15.45 12.14
C VAL A 328 -2.81 16.17 11.80
N GLU A 329 -2.76 17.00 10.76
CA GLU A 329 -3.93 17.79 10.33
C GLU A 329 -4.73 17.11 9.21
N HIS A 330 -4.09 16.23 8.42
CA HIS A 330 -4.76 15.60 7.29
C HIS A 330 -5.62 14.41 7.76
N PRO A 331 -6.91 14.31 7.35
CA PRO A 331 -7.83 13.28 7.85
C PRO A 331 -7.34 11.84 7.62
N TRP A 332 -6.55 11.60 6.56
CA TRP A 332 -5.94 10.29 6.31
C TRP A 332 -4.97 9.89 7.43
N TYR A 333 -4.12 10.80 7.89
CA TYR A 333 -3.19 10.52 8.98
C TYR A 333 -3.90 10.44 10.34
N VAL A 334 -5.02 11.16 10.54
CA VAL A 334 -5.87 10.98 11.72
C VAL A 334 -6.47 9.57 11.74
N LEU A 335 -6.96 9.07 10.59
CA LEU A 335 -7.42 7.70 10.44
C LEU A 335 -6.29 6.68 10.70
N ARG A 336 -5.08 6.90 10.15
CA ARG A 336 -3.89 6.07 10.42
C ARG A 336 -3.53 6.05 11.90
N LEU A 337 -3.62 7.19 12.59
CA LEU A 337 -3.39 7.27 14.02
C LEU A 337 -4.43 6.48 14.81
N ALA A 338 -5.72 6.61 14.49
CA ALA A 338 -6.79 5.83 15.11
C ALA A 338 -6.62 4.31 14.87
N TRP A 339 -6.20 3.91 13.66
CA TRP A 339 -5.80 2.52 13.39
C TRP A 339 -4.60 2.08 14.23
N SER A 340 -3.59 2.93 14.37
CA SER A 340 -2.40 2.64 15.18
C SER A 340 -2.75 2.47 16.67
N VAL A 341 -3.77 3.15 17.19
CA VAL A 341 -4.28 2.90 18.56
C VAL A 341 -5.00 1.56 18.63
N ARG A 342 -5.82 1.20 17.63
CA ARG A 342 -6.58 -0.07 17.60
C ARG A 342 -5.68 -1.30 17.44
N ASP A 343 -4.64 -1.20 16.62
CA ASP A 343 -3.65 -2.26 16.38
C ASP A 343 -2.24 -1.63 16.31
N PRO A 344 -1.56 -1.44 17.46
CA PRO A 344 -0.23 -0.83 17.50
C PRO A 344 0.78 -1.70 16.74
N ASP A 345 1.21 -1.23 15.57
CA ASP A 345 2.24 -1.84 14.71
C ASP A 345 3.11 -0.71 14.14
N ALA A 346 4.38 -0.68 14.55
CA ALA A 346 5.28 0.44 14.24
C ALA A 346 5.57 0.60 12.75
N ARG A 347 5.31 -0.42 11.92
CA ARG A 347 5.44 -0.33 10.46
C ARG A 347 4.36 0.55 9.82
N TYR A 348 3.21 0.70 10.46
CA TYR A 348 2.07 1.46 9.93
C TYR A 348 1.83 2.79 10.64
N MET A 349 2.72 3.17 11.56
CA MET A 349 2.70 4.47 12.24
C MET A 349 3.18 5.60 11.32
N THR A 350 2.72 5.66 10.08
CA THR A 350 3.21 6.59 9.02
C THR A 350 3.13 8.05 9.41
N TRP A 351 2.18 8.39 10.29
CA TRP A 351 2.06 9.70 10.90
C TRP A 351 3.33 10.13 11.66
N ILE A 352 4.17 9.23 12.18
CA ILE A 352 5.37 9.59 12.95
C ILE A 352 6.55 10.09 12.09
N THR A 353 6.47 9.90 10.77
CA THR A 353 7.57 10.17 9.83
C THR A 353 8.13 11.61 9.88
N PRO A 354 7.34 12.67 10.13
CA PRO A 354 7.87 14.03 10.36
C PRO A 354 8.85 14.10 11.54
N TRP A 355 8.60 13.36 12.64
CA TRP A 355 9.47 13.32 13.80
C TRP A 355 10.71 12.46 13.63
N LEU A 356 10.74 11.56 12.65
CA LEU A 356 11.94 10.79 12.32
C LEU A 356 12.88 11.56 11.40
N SER A 357 12.37 12.63 10.79
CA SER A 357 13.09 13.37 9.77
C SER A 357 14.35 14.04 10.32
N ASN A 358 15.45 13.93 9.58
CA ASN A 358 16.74 14.59 9.86
C ASN A 358 17.39 14.20 11.21
N LYS A 359 16.95 13.10 11.83
CA LYS A 359 17.56 12.52 13.03
C LYS A 359 18.56 11.42 12.66
N ASP A 360 19.54 11.18 13.52
CA ASP A 360 20.39 10.00 13.39
C ASP A 360 19.61 8.71 13.68
N GLU A 361 20.15 7.57 13.23
CA GLU A 361 19.50 6.26 13.35
C GLU A 361 19.15 5.89 14.81
N SER A 362 19.99 6.29 15.77
CA SER A 362 19.78 5.98 17.19
C SER A 362 18.59 6.75 17.77
N LEU A 363 18.46 8.03 17.42
CA LEU A 363 17.36 8.88 17.85
C LEU A 363 16.06 8.52 17.13
N GLN A 364 16.11 8.17 15.83
CA GLN A 364 14.94 7.64 15.12
C GLN A 364 14.40 6.38 15.80
N HIS A 365 15.32 5.49 16.19
CA HIS A 365 14.96 4.28 16.90
C HIS A 365 14.31 4.58 18.25
N GLN A 366 14.89 5.47 19.07
CA GLN A 366 14.29 5.82 20.36
C GLN A 366 12.92 6.46 20.20
N VAL A 367 12.74 7.37 19.23
CA VAL A 367 11.45 7.98 18.91
C VAL A 367 10.40 6.91 18.57
N LEU A 368 10.76 5.91 17.76
CA LEU A 368 9.87 4.80 17.42
C LEU A 368 9.47 3.97 18.65
N VAL A 369 10.44 3.64 19.51
CA VAL A 369 10.19 2.88 20.75
C VAL A 369 9.22 3.64 21.66
N ASP A 370 9.51 4.92 21.92
CA ASP A 370 8.73 5.73 22.85
C ASP A 370 7.32 6.00 22.31
N ALA A 371 7.18 6.25 21.00
CA ALA A 371 5.87 6.49 20.39
C ALA A 371 5.01 5.23 20.34
N HIS A 372 5.62 4.07 20.06
CA HIS A 372 4.91 2.79 20.08
C HIS A 372 4.40 2.47 21.49
N GLU A 373 5.22 2.68 22.52
CA GLU A 373 4.79 2.49 23.92
C GLU A 373 3.74 3.53 24.35
N GLY A 374 3.85 4.77 23.84
CA GLY A 374 2.82 5.80 23.99
C GLY A 374 1.47 5.35 23.42
N LEU A 375 1.46 4.77 22.21
CA LEU A 375 0.24 4.19 21.63
C LEU A 375 -0.32 3.05 22.47
N MET A 376 0.52 2.16 23.00
CA MET A 376 0.09 1.08 23.88
C MET A 376 -0.60 1.62 25.14
N THR A 377 -0.08 2.72 25.70
CA THR A 377 -0.69 3.43 26.83
C THR A 377 -2.06 3.99 26.47
N VAL A 378 -2.19 4.64 25.30
CA VAL A 378 -3.47 5.19 24.83
C VAL A 378 -4.47 4.08 24.50
N ALA A 379 -4.02 2.98 23.90
CA ALA A 379 -4.86 1.81 23.60
C ALA A 379 -5.47 1.22 24.89
N ALA A 380 -4.67 1.11 25.96
CA ALA A 380 -5.16 0.65 27.26
C ALA A 380 -6.21 1.60 27.88
N LYS A 381 -6.12 2.90 27.58
CA LYS A 381 -7.05 3.94 28.06
C LYS A 381 -8.34 4.01 27.24
N ARG A 382 -8.24 3.99 25.90
CA ARG A 382 -9.37 4.27 24.98
C ARG A 382 -10.13 3.03 24.53
N LEU A 383 -9.48 1.87 24.48
CA LEU A 383 -10.13 0.65 23.98
C LEU A 383 -10.84 -0.11 25.11
N PRO A 384 -11.96 -0.79 24.80
CA PRO A 384 -12.56 -1.73 25.73
C PRO A 384 -11.57 -2.82 26.16
N LYS A 385 -11.68 -3.22 27.44
CA LYS A 385 -10.83 -4.28 28.03
C LYS A 385 -10.69 -5.55 27.17
N PRO A 386 -11.75 -6.09 26.52
CA PRO A 386 -11.59 -7.25 25.64
C PRO A 386 -10.61 -7.03 24.48
N LEU A 387 -10.58 -5.84 23.89
CA LEU A 387 -9.64 -5.51 22.81
C LEU A 387 -8.23 -5.31 23.33
N VAL A 388 -8.06 -4.68 24.50
CA VAL A 388 -6.75 -4.59 25.16
C VAL A 388 -6.20 -5.98 25.46
N MET A 389 -7.05 -6.89 25.96
CA MET A 389 -6.67 -8.29 26.18
C MET A 389 -6.35 -9.02 24.87
N GLU A 390 -7.07 -8.76 23.78
CA GLU A 390 -6.76 -9.31 22.45
C GLU A 390 -5.34 -8.90 22.01
N ILE A 391 -5.02 -7.61 22.14
CA ILE A 391 -3.71 -7.03 21.81
C ILE A 391 -2.60 -7.70 22.66
N GLN A 392 -2.79 -7.78 23.98
CA GLN A 392 -1.83 -8.39 24.89
C GLN A 392 -1.64 -9.89 24.64
N ASN A 393 -2.74 -10.62 24.44
CA ASN A 393 -2.71 -12.06 24.15
C ASN A 393 -2.03 -12.34 22.81
N SER A 394 -2.27 -11.50 21.79
CA SER A 394 -1.61 -11.61 20.49
C SER A 394 -0.08 -11.47 20.63
N ARG A 395 0.39 -10.47 21.39
CA ARG A 395 1.82 -10.27 21.70
C ARG A 395 2.44 -11.45 22.43
N HIS A 396 1.74 -11.98 23.42
CA HIS A 396 2.21 -13.13 24.19
C HIS A 396 2.24 -14.42 23.35
N ALA A 397 1.20 -14.66 22.54
CA ALA A 397 1.04 -15.90 21.77
C ALA A 397 1.84 -15.92 20.46
N ARG A 398 2.17 -14.75 19.90
CA ARG A 398 2.85 -14.59 18.60
C ARG A 398 4.07 -13.68 18.69
N PRO A 399 5.05 -13.96 19.57
CA PRO A 399 6.27 -13.16 19.66
C PRO A 399 7.04 -13.14 18.33
N ASP A 400 6.86 -14.15 17.46
CA ASP A 400 7.38 -14.20 16.09
C ASP A 400 6.85 -13.06 15.21
N LYS A 401 5.54 -12.79 15.27
CA LYS A 401 4.89 -11.69 14.55
C LYS A 401 5.26 -10.35 15.17
N HIS A 402 5.18 -10.27 16.50
CA HIS A 402 5.37 -8.99 17.19
C HIS A 402 6.81 -8.51 17.22
N ARG A 403 7.80 -9.40 17.03
CA ARG A 403 9.21 -8.99 16.89
C ARG A 403 9.48 -8.10 15.67
N ILE A 404 8.65 -8.17 14.64
CA ILE A 404 8.80 -7.34 13.42
C ILE A 404 7.83 -6.17 13.36
N THR A 405 7.04 -5.96 14.43
CA THR A 405 6.08 -4.85 14.56
C THR A 405 6.37 -3.98 15.78
N ASP A 406 6.93 -4.57 16.83
CA ASP A 406 7.25 -3.90 18.09
C ASP A 406 8.74 -3.51 18.07
N PRO A 407 9.07 -2.21 18.12
CA PRO A 407 10.44 -1.75 18.11
C PRO A 407 11.16 -2.22 19.39
N ALA A 408 12.37 -2.76 19.22
CA ALA A 408 13.14 -3.34 20.31
C ALA A 408 14.00 -2.29 20.99
N GLY A 409 13.74 -1.97 22.25
CA GLY A 409 14.52 -1.00 23.04
C GLY A 409 13.88 -0.77 24.41
N SER A 410 14.55 0.00 25.27
CA SER A 410 13.94 0.45 26.52
C SER A 410 13.25 1.80 26.29
N PRO A 411 11.94 1.91 26.51
CA PRO A 411 11.25 3.18 26.40
C PRO A 411 11.70 4.15 27.50
N VAL A 412 11.74 5.44 27.18
CA VAL A 412 12.01 6.51 28.15
C VAL A 412 10.67 6.99 28.73
N PRO A 413 10.40 6.83 30.04
CA PRO A 413 9.08 7.06 30.61
C PRO A 413 8.50 8.46 30.35
N GLU A 414 9.35 9.49 30.40
CA GLU A 414 8.93 10.87 30.18
C GLU A 414 8.47 11.12 28.74
N THR A 415 9.18 10.58 27.75
CA THR A 415 8.84 10.74 26.33
C THR A 415 7.66 9.85 25.94
N VAL A 416 7.51 8.66 26.52
CA VAL A 416 6.30 7.84 26.39
C VAL A 416 5.06 8.59 26.85
N ALA A 417 5.13 9.25 28.02
CA ALA A 417 4.02 10.04 28.54
C ALA A 417 3.69 11.23 27.62
N GLN A 418 4.70 11.87 27.02
CA GLN A 418 4.52 12.94 26.02
C GLN A 418 3.83 12.42 24.76
N TRP A 419 4.25 11.27 24.23
CA TRP A 419 3.61 10.65 23.08
C TRP A 419 2.17 10.26 23.37
N ALA A 420 1.90 9.63 24.50
CA ALA A 420 0.54 9.29 24.90
C ALA A 420 -0.36 10.53 25.01
N ALA A 421 0.15 11.61 25.63
CA ALA A 421 -0.57 12.87 25.73
C ALA A 421 -0.81 13.54 24.37
N TRP A 422 0.17 13.51 23.47
CA TRP A 422 0.05 14.05 22.12
C TRP A 422 -1.00 13.28 21.30
N VAL A 423 -0.93 11.94 21.29
CA VAL A 423 -1.92 11.09 20.59
C VAL A 423 -3.32 11.36 21.13
N ASP A 424 -3.48 11.41 22.46
CA ASP A 424 -4.76 11.72 23.08
C ASP A 424 -5.29 13.09 22.64
N ALA A 425 -4.45 14.12 22.69
CA ALA A 425 -4.83 15.47 22.29
C ALA A 425 -5.20 15.56 20.81
N THR A 426 -4.47 14.88 19.91
CA THR A 426 -4.78 14.85 18.47
C THR A 426 -6.15 14.22 18.20
N LEU A 427 -6.44 13.06 18.82
CA LEU A 427 -7.73 12.39 18.66
C LEU A 427 -8.88 13.17 19.32
N ASP A 428 -8.64 13.82 20.46
CA ASP A 428 -9.64 14.66 21.11
C ASP A 428 -9.92 15.94 20.31
N ASN A 429 -8.90 16.55 19.72
CA ASN A 429 -9.04 17.69 18.83
C ASN A 429 -9.88 17.32 17.59
N SER A 430 -9.57 16.18 16.96
CA SER A 430 -10.39 15.61 15.87
C SER A 430 -11.85 15.46 16.33
N ALA A 431 -12.09 14.76 17.45
CA ALA A 431 -13.43 14.52 17.98
C ALA A 431 -14.24 15.80 18.27
N GLN A 432 -13.57 16.91 18.58
CA GLN A 432 -14.19 18.22 18.85
C GLN A 432 -14.50 19.05 17.59
N GLN A 433 -13.97 18.68 16.42
CA GLN A 433 -14.30 19.36 15.17
C GLN A 433 -15.77 19.10 14.82
N ILE A 434 -16.62 20.10 15.06
CA ILE A 434 -18.01 20.09 14.66
C ILE A 434 -18.05 20.28 13.14
N GLY A 435 -18.67 19.35 12.43
CA GLY A 435 -18.91 19.50 11.00
C GLY A 435 -19.72 20.77 10.77
N THR A 436 -19.23 21.66 9.91
CA THR A 436 -20.03 22.77 9.41
C THR A 436 -21.04 22.17 8.43
N SER A 437 -22.13 21.61 8.95
CA SER A 437 -23.32 21.36 8.13
C SER A 437 -23.78 22.73 7.62
N GLY A 438 -23.46 23.01 6.36
CA GLY A 438 -23.79 24.27 5.70
C GLY A 438 -25.29 24.48 5.60
N ASP A 439 -25.68 25.73 5.85
CA ASP A 439 -26.86 26.38 5.28
C ASP A 439 -26.78 26.46 3.74
#